data_AF-X1JMW0-F1
#
_entry.id   AF-X1JMW0-F1
#
_cell.length_a   1.000
_cell.length_b   1.000
_cell.length_c   1.000
_cell.angle_alpha   90.00
_cell.angle_beta   90.00
_cell.angle_gamma   90.00
#
_symmetry.space_group_name_H-M   'P 1'
#
loop_
_entity.id
_entity.type
_entity.pdbx_description
1 polymer ?
#
loop_
_entity_poly.entity_id
_entity_poly.type
_entity_poly.pdbx_seq_one_letter_code
_entity_poly.pdbx_strand_id
1 'polypeptide(L)' 'MNEERIETKHERREKKLKKKRERMPTHGKNLAKVYVDAILKRLKGQRAKD' A
#
# COMPACT_ATOMS: atom_id res chain seq x y z
N MET A 1 -31.75 14.00 17.74
CA MET A 1 -30.55 14.83 17.86
C MET A 1 -29.40 14.04 17.26
N ASN A 2 -28.93 14.39 16.07
CA ASN A 2 -27.64 13.87 15.58
C ASN A 2 -26.58 14.66 16.32
N GLU A 3 -26.23 14.19 17.52
CA GLU A 3 -25.04 14.63 18.22
C GLU A 3 -23.85 14.23 17.35
N GLU A 4 -23.37 15.16 16.53
CA GLU A 4 -22.06 15.04 15.89
C GLU A 4 -21.05 14.86 17.02
N ARG A 5 -20.69 13.60 17.27
CA ARG A 5 -19.75 13.20 18.30
C ARG A 5 -18.42 13.86 17.94
N ILE A 6 -18.14 15.01 18.56
CA ILE A 6 -16.94 15.81 18.28
C ILE A 6 -15.74 14.93 18.64
N GLU A 7 -15.04 14.43 17.61
CA GLU A 7 -13.87 13.58 17.83
C GLU A 7 -12.83 14.32 18.65
N THR A 8 -12.38 13.66 19.72
CA THR A 8 -11.30 14.19 20.53
C THR A 8 -9.99 14.21 19.73
N LYS A 9 -9.04 15.06 20.15
CA LYS A 9 -7.71 15.10 19.51
C LYS A 9 -7.00 13.73 19.54
N HIS A 10 -7.30 12.89 20.54
CA HIS A 10 -6.72 11.55 20.68
C HIS A 10 -7.31 10.58 19.66
N GLU A 11 -8.64 10.51 19.52
CA GLU A 11 -9.31 9.67 18.51
C GLU A 11 -8.83 10.01 17.10
N ARG A 12 -8.67 11.30 16.79
CA ARG A 12 -8.10 11.74 15.50
C ARG A 12 -6.67 11.25 15.29
N ARG A 13 -5.83 11.24 16.33
CA ARG A 13 -4.45 10.74 16.25
C ARG A 13 -4.41 9.24 16.04
N GLU A 14 -5.23 8.48 16.75
CA GLU A 14 -5.32 7.03 16.59
C GLU A 14 -5.82 6.63 15.20
N LYS A 15 -6.87 7.31 14.69
CA LYS A 15 -7.35 7.11 13.31
C LYS A 15 -6.25 7.36 12.28
N LYS A 16 -5.43 8.39 12.46
CA LYS A 16 -4.29 8.68 11.58
C LYS A 16 -3.20 7.60 11.68
N LEU A 17 -2.86 7.15 12.88
CA LEU A 17 -1.85 6.10 13.11
C LEU A 17 -2.29 4.77 12.50
N LYS A 18 -3.56 4.39 12.67
CA LYS A 18 -4.14 3.18 12.07
C LYS A 18 -4.04 3.22 10.54
N LYS A 19 -4.51 4.31 9.92
CA LYS A 19 -4.39 4.51 8.45
C LYS A 19 -2.94 4.49 7.96
N LYS A 20 -1.99 5.00 8.75
CA LYS A 20 -0.56 4.96 8.40
C LYS A 20 -0.01 3.54 8.44
N ARG A 21 -0.40 2.74 9.44
CA ARG A 21 -0.01 1.32 9.56
C ARG A 21 -0.60 0.46 8.44
N GLU A 22 -1.87 0.68 8.08
CA GLU A 22 -2.54 -0.01 6.97
C GLU A 22 -1.87 0.26 5.61
N ARG A 23 -1.35 1.48 5.40
CA ARG A 23 -0.62 1.87 4.18
C ARG A 23 0.84 1.41 4.18
N MET A 24 1.37 1.04 5.34
CA MET A 24 2.75 0.58 5.44
C MET A 24 2.82 -0.83 4.85
N PRO A 25 3.65 -1.06 3.82
CA PRO A 25 3.90 -2.41 3.35
C PRO A 25 4.51 -3.18 4.52
N THR A 26 3.77 -4.12 5.09
CA THR A 26 4.22 -4.89 6.25
C THR A 26 5.44 -5.74 5.92
N HIS A 27 5.58 -6.14 4.65
CA HIS A 27 6.70 -6.90 4.14
C HIS A 27 7.21 -6.26 2.84
N GLY A 28 8.54 -6.21 2.68
CA GLY A 28 9.18 -5.91 1.40
C GLY A 28 8.67 -6.82 0.30
N LYS A 29 8.91 -6.46 -0.98
CA LYS A 29 8.37 -7.14 -2.17
C LYS A 29 8.25 -8.65 -1.93
N ASN A 30 7.01 -9.15 -1.82
CA ASN A 30 6.76 -10.59 -1.73
C ASN A 30 7.51 -11.27 -2.89
N LEU A 31 8.13 -12.42 -2.63
CA LEU A 31 8.83 -13.24 -3.61
C LEU A 31 8.04 -13.37 -4.92
N ALA A 32 6.71 -13.58 -4.84
CA ALA A 32 5.84 -13.62 -6.00
C ALA A 32 5.86 -12.32 -6.82
N LYS A 33 5.84 -11.15 -6.15
CA LYS A 33 5.89 -9.84 -6.81
C LYS A 33 7.25 -9.59 -7.47
N VAL A 34 8.34 -10.06 -6.86
CA VAL A 34 9.68 -10.02 -7.46
C VAL A 34 9.75 -10.86 -8.74
N TYR A 35 9.21 -12.09 -8.71
CA TYR A 35 9.18 -12.96 -9.89
C TYR A 35 8.29 -12.39 -11.01
N VAL A 36 7.11 -11.87 -10.67
CA VAL A 36 6.21 -11.23 -11.65
C VAL A 36 6.90 -10.01 -12.29
N ASP A 37 7.51 -9.13 -11.50
CA ASP A 37 8.28 -7.98 -12.01
C ASP A 37 9.40 -8.43 -12.97
N ALA A 38 10.13 -9.51 -12.63
CA ALA A 38 11.22 -10.04 -13.43
C ALA A 38 10.74 -10.60 -14.78
N ILE A 39 9.64 -11.37 -14.77
CA ILE A 39 9.03 -11.92 -15.99
C ILE A 39 8.55 -10.78 -16.90
N LEU A 40 7.83 -9.79 -16.33
CA LEU A 40 7.33 -8.64 -17.09
C LEU A 40 8.48 -7.83 -17.71
N LYS A 41 9.59 -7.64 -16.99
CA LYS A 41 10.78 -6.96 -17.50
C LYS A 41 11.41 -7.73 -18.67
N ARG A 42 11.49 -9.06 -18.57
CA ARG A 42 12.00 -9.93 -19.64
C ARG A 42 11.12 -9.84 -20.89
N LEU A 43 9.80 -9.92 -20.73
CA LEU A 43 8.85 -9.85 -21.85
C LEU A 43 8.85 -8.48 -22.54
N LYS A 44 8.94 -7.37 -21.79
CA LYS A 44 9.07 -6.02 -22.37
C LYS A 44 10.36 -5.86 -23.17
N GLY A 45 11.47 -6.42 -22.67
CA GLY A 45 12.76 -6.38 -23.37
C GLY A 45 12.80 -7.21 -24.66
N GLN A 46 11.87 -8.16 -24.84
CA GLN A 46 11.74 -8.94 -26.08
C GLN A 46 10.94 -8.17 -27.15
N ARG A 47 9.83 -7.52 -26.80
CA ARG A 47 9.04 -6.74 -27.77
C ARG A 47 9.75 -5.51 -28.34
N ALA A 48 10.81 -5.04 -27.69
CA ALA A 48 11.63 -3.93 -28.15
C ALA A 48 12.78 -4.36 -29.08
N LYS A 49 12.93 -5.67 -29.34
CA LYS A 49 13.94 -6.26 -30.22
C LYS A 49 13.37 -6.77 -31.55
N ASP A 50 12.05 -6.76 -31.70
CA ASP A 50 11.34 -6.95 -32.97
C ASP A 50 11.18 -5.58 -33.66
#